data_AF-A0A9P3N4I7-F1
#
_entry.id   AF-A0A9P3N4I7-F1
#
_cell.length_a   1.000
_cell.length_b   1.000
_cell.length_c   1.000
_cell.angle_alpha   90.00
_cell.angle_beta   90.00
_cell.angle_gamma   90.00
#
_symmetry.space_group_name_H-M   'P 1'
#
loop_
_entity.id
_entity.type
_entity.pdbx_description
1 polymer ?
#
loop_
_entity_poly.entity_id
_entity_poly.type
_entity_poly.pdbx_seq_one_letter_code
_entity_poly.pdbx_strand_id
1 'polypeptide(L)'
;MYAAVHTRPDAAFATGQLARVVQCPNEEQVAAGERVAKYLGQTATVGLQYSAAAQRRQKGADGVEPGRLFLTAFSDASWASEPEDMTSVGGFICCVGGGPTAWESKKQ
;
A
#
# COMPACT_ATOMS: atom_id res chain seq x y z
N MET A 1 -7.23 -11.11 0.33
CA MET A 1 -7.19 -10.01 -0.66
C MET A 1 -7.77 -8.68 -0.15
N TYR A 2 -8.93 -8.62 0.51
CA TYR A 2 -9.55 -7.33 0.91
C TYR A 2 -8.61 -6.37 1.67
N ALA A 3 -7.91 -6.86 2.70
CA ALA A 3 -6.97 -6.06 3.49
C ALA A 3 -5.77 -5.52 2.70
N ALA A 4 -5.44 -6.10 1.53
CA ALA A 4 -4.33 -5.63 0.72
C ALA A 4 -4.70 -4.44 -0.16
N VAL A 5 -5.98 -4.30 -0.54
CA VAL A 5 -6.44 -3.35 -1.58
C VAL A 5 -7.47 -2.34 -1.09
N HIS A 6 -8.17 -2.60 0.02
CA HIS A 6 -9.32 -1.78 0.44
C HIS A 6 -9.18 -1.14 1.82
N THR A 7 -8.20 -1.56 2.64
CA THR A 7 -8.03 -0.99 3.99
C THR A 7 -6.98 0.10 3.99
N ARG A 8 -5.72 -0.21 3.64
CA ARG A 8 -4.61 0.74 3.67
C ARG A 8 -3.41 0.31 2.81
N PRO A 9 -2.71 1.25 2.15
CA PRO A 9 -1.63 0.94 1.21
C PRO A 9 -0.41 0.28 1.86
N ASP A 10 -0.10 0.62 3.10
CA ASP A 10 1.03 0.06 3.86
C ASP A 10 0.86 -1.43 4.21
N ALA A 11 -0.37 -1.95 4.23
CA ALA A 11 -0.63 -3.35 4.50
C ALA A 11 -0.55 -4.25 3.25
N ALA A 12 -0.49 -3.66 2.05
CA ALA A 12 -0.60 -4.38 0.78
C ALA A 12 0.47 -5.47 0.61
N PHE A 13 1.74 -5.10 0.78
CA PHE A 13 2.86 -6.02 0.63
C PHE A 13 2.83 -7.16 1.66
N ALA A 14 2.69 -6.82 2.95
CA ALA A 14 2.68 -7.81 4.03
C ALA A 14 1.52 -8.81 3.89
N THR A 15 0.32 -8.34 3.55
CA THR A 15 -0.83 -9.20 3.29
C THR A 15 -0.61 -10.07 2.06
N GLY A 16 0.07 -9.53 1.03
CA GLY A 16 0.45 -10.27 -0.18
C GLY A 16 1.44 -11.41 0.09
N GLN A 17 2.46 -11.19 0.93
CA GLN A 17 3.39 -12.24 1.34
C GLN A 17 2.66 -13.36 2.10
N LEU A 18 1.84 -13.01 3.08
CA LEU A 18 1.10 -13.99 3.90
C LEU A 18 0.11 -14.84 3.08
N ALA A 19 -0.49 -14.26 2.04
CA ALA A 19 -1.41 -14.98 1.17
C ALA A 19 -0.75 -16.15 0.43
N ARG A 20 0.57 -16.12 0.24
CA ARG A 20 1.31 -17.18 -0.49
C ARG A 20 1.51 -18.44 0.34
N VAL A 21 1.61 -18.28 1.65
CA VAL A 21 1.94 -19.35 2.60
C VAL A 21 0.73 -19.90 3.34
N VAL A 22 -0.47 -19.39 3.03
CA VAL A 22 -1.73 -19.75 3.71
C VAL A 22 -2.07 -21.24 3.66
N GLN A 23 -1.58 -21.96 2.65
CA GLN A 23 -1.85 -23.39 2.49
C GLN A 23 -1.12 -24.25 3.53
N CYS A 24 0.09 -23.86 3.93
CA CYS A 24 0.91 -24.61 4.89
C CYS A 24 1.86 -23.65 5.62
N PRO A 25 1.35 -22.81 6.54
CA PRO A 25 2.17 -21.82 7.22
C PRO A 25 3.00 -22.46 8.33
N ASN A 26 4.21 -21.95 8.55
CA ASN A 26 5.02 -22.26 9.73
C ASN A 26 4.71 -21.31 10.91
N GLU A 27 5.26 -21.57 12.10
CA GLU A 27 4.99 -20.76 13.30
C GLU A 27 5.37 -19.28 13.12
N GLU A 28 6.47 -18.99 12.42
CA GLU A 28 6.91 -17.62 12.15
C GLU A 28 5.92 -16.87 11.24
N GLN A 29 5.40 -17.54 10.21
CA GLN A 29 4.42 -16.99 9.28
C GLN A 29 3.06 -16.78 9.95
N VAL A 30 2.65 -17.67 10.85
CA VAL A 30 1.45 -17.48 11.70
C VAL A 30 1.62 -16.25 12.58
N ALA A 31 2.75 -16.12 13.27
CA ALA A 31 3.04 -14.95 14.11
C ALA A 31 3.10 -13.65 13.30
N ALA A 32 3.62 -13.68 12.08
CA ALA A 32 3.59 -12.54 11.16
C ALA A 32 2.14 -12.17 10.76
N GLY A 33 1.30 -13.16 10.49
CA GLY A 33 -0.14 -12.97 10.24
C GLY A 33 -0.88 -12.33 11.42
N GLU A 34 -0.64 -12.82 12.63
CA GLU A 34 -1.19 -12.25 13.86
C GLU A 34 -0.75 -10.80 14.08
N ARG A 35 0.52 -10.48 13.76
CA ARG A 35 1.04 -9.11 13.84
C ARG A 35 0.30 -8.18 12.88
N VAL A 36 0.05 -8.60 11.64
CA VAL A 36 -0.72 -7.81 10.67
C VAL A 36 -2.16 -7.63 11.15
N ALA A 37 -2.81 -8.70 11.64
CA ALA A 37 -4.17 -8.64 12.17
C ALA A 37 -4.27 -7.69 13.38
N LYS A 38 -3.33 -7.77 14.32
CA LYS A 38 -3.25 -6.88 15.48
C LYS A 38 -3.03 -5.43 15.07
N TYR A 39 -2.13 -5.17 14.11
CA TYR A 39 -1.91 -3.82 13.58
C TYR A 39 -3.20 -3.23 13.01
N LEU A 40 -3.90 -3.98 12.15
CA LEU A 40 -5.16 -3.54 11.55
C LEU A 40 -6.25 -3.32 12.62
N GLY A 41 -6.35 -4.21 13.61
CA GLY A 41 -7.31 -4.08 14.71
C GLY A 41 -7.02 -2.85 15.60
N GLN A 42 -5.75 -2.64 15.97
CA GLN A 42 -5.35 -1.51 16.82
C GLN A 42 -5.43 -0.16 16.11
N THR A 43 -5.39 -0.16 14.78
CA THR A 43 -5.47 1.06 13.96
C THR A 43 -6.78 1.18 13.19
N ALA A 44 -7.82 0.45 13.60
CA ALA A 44 -9.12 0.45 12.91
C ALA A 44 -9.78 1.84 12.84
N THR A 45 -9.45 2.75 13.76
CA THR A 45 -9.96 4.12 13.78
C THR A 45 -9.08 5.10 12.99
N VAL A 46 -7.94 4.66 12.48
CA VAL A 46 -7.02 5.48 11.69
C VAL A 46 -7.47 5.43 10.23
N GLY A 47 -7.71 6.61 9.64
CA GLY A 47 -8.14 6.75 8.26
C GLY A 47 -7.38 7.83 7.51
N LEU A 48 -7.61 7.89 6.20
CA LEU A 48 -7.05 8.93 5.34
C LEU A 48 -7.84 10.23 5.51
N GLN A 49 -7.14 11.34 5.74
CA GLN A 49 -7.75 12.66 5.83
C GLN A 49 -7.41 13.47 4.58
N TYR A 50 -8.43 13.74 3.76
CA TYR A 50 -8.30 14.63 2.60
C TYR A 50 -8.61 16.06 3.04
N SER A 51 -7.70 16.98 2.75
CA SER A 51 -7.91 18.40 3.04
C SER A 51 -7.29 19.28 1.95
N ALA A 52 -7.89 20.44 1.72
CA ALA A 52 -7.36 21.44 0.80
C ALA A 52 -5.94 21.92 1.21
N ALA A 53 -5.60 21.84 2.50
CA ALA A 53 -4.26 22.15 3.00
C ALA A 53 -3.23 21.07 2.62
N ALA A 54 -3.60 19.79 2.71
CA ALA A 54 -2.75 18.68 2.27
C ALA A 54 -2.47 18.74 0.77
N GLN A 55 -3.47 19.13 -0.03
CA GLN A 55 -3.33 19.35 -1.47
C GLN A 55 -2.32 20.48 -1.82
N ARG A 56 -2.19 21.50 -0.96
CA ARG A 56 -1.21 22.60 -1.15
C ARG A 56 0.23 22.18 -0.90
N ARG A 57 0.50 21.12 -0.13
CA ARG A 57 1.88 20.64 0.10
C ARG A 57 2.51 20.03 -1.14
N GLN A 58 1.70 19.54 -2.08
CA GLN A 58 2.14 19.03 -3.38
C GLN A 58 2.28 20.13 -4.45
N LYS A 59 2.06 21.40 -4.09
CA LYS A 59 2.13 22.59 -4.97
C LYS A 59 3.57 22.97 -5.38
N GLY A 60 4.47 21.99 -5.47
CA GLY A 60 5.90 22.18 -5.73
C GLY A 60 6.37 21.82 -7.14
N ALA A 61 5.56 21.15 -7.96
CA ALA A 61 6.02 20.65 -9.27
C ALA A 61 5.39 21.38 -10.48
N ASP A 62 4.06 21.55 -10.55
CA ASP A 62 3.41 21.73 -11.87
C ASP A 62 2.47 22.95 -12.02
N GLY A 63 2.66 24.05 -11.27
CA GLY A 63 1.88 25.27 -11.51
C GLY A 63 0.35 25.11 -11.35
N VAL A 64 -0.09 24.14 -10.54
CA VAL A 64 -1.51 23.78 -10.43
C VAL A 64 -2.30 24.86 -9.70
N GLU A 65 -3.36 25.33 -10.36
CA GLU A 65 -4.33 26.29 -9.84
C GLU A 65 -4.99 25.81 -8.53
N PRO A 66 -5.12 26.69 -7.52
CA PRO A 66 -5.79 26.34 -6.26
C PRO A 66 -7.25 25.94 -6.51
N GLY A 67 -7.64 24.76 -6.03
CA GLY A 67 -9.01 24.24 -6.11
C GLY A 67 -9.23 23.12 -7.13
N ARG A 68 -8.24 22.76 -7.94
CA ARG A 68 -8.36 21.63 -8.89
C ARG A 68 -7.86 20.32 -8.29
N LEU A 69 -8.72 19.29 -8.26
CA LEU A 69 -8.30 17.92 -7.95
C LEU A 69 -7.33 17.44 -9.05
N PHE A 70 -6.18 16.91 -8.64
CA PHE A 70 -5.21 16.31 -9.54
C PHE A 70 -4.98 14.86 -9.14
N LEU A 71 -4.69 14.03 -10.15
CA LEU A 71 -4.33 12.64 -10.01
C LEU A 71 -2.81 12.51 -10.16
N THR A 72 -2.17 11.85 -9.21
CA THR A 72 -0.74 11.54 -9.25
C THR A 72 -0.58 10.04 -9.07
N ALA A 73 0.22 9.40 -9.91
CA ALA A 73 0.54 7.98 -9.77
C ALA A 73 2.05 7.80 -9.59
N PHE A 74 2.41 6.89 -8.70
CA PHE A 74 3.77 6.44 -8.49
C PHE A 74 3.83 4.94 -8.74
N SER A 75 4.89 4.47 -9.36
CA SER A 75 5.16 3.05 -9.59
C SER A 75 6.58 2.74 -9.17
N ASP A 76 6.78 1.56 -8.59
CA ASP A 76 8.10 1.06 -8.22
C ASP A 76 8.21 -0.43 -8.54
N ALA A 77 9.43 -0.89 -8.78
CA ALA A 77 9.71 -2.30 -9.03
C ALA A 77 11.08 -2.67 -8.49
N SER A 78 11.14 -3.77 -7.73
CA SER A 78 12.36 -4.38 -7.23
C SER A 78 12.67 -5.65 -8.03
N TRP A 79 13.93 -5.77 -8.47
CA TRP A 79 14.41 -6.94 -9.20
C TRP A 79 14.89 -8.02 -8.23
N ALA A 80 14.47 -9.27 -8.47
CA ALA A 80 14.88 -10.44 -7.70
C ALA A 80 14.78 -10.25 -6.18
N SER A 81 13.75 -9.55 -5.74
CA SER A 81 13.53 -9.19 -4.35
C SER A 81 12.90 -10.29 -3.52
N GLU A 82 12.36 -11.33 -4.16
CA GLU A 82 11.85 -12.52 -3.48
C GLU A 82 12.97 -13.57 -3.34
N PRO A 83 13.46 -13.86 -2.13
CA PRO A 83 14.62 -14.74 -1.97
C PRO A 83 14.35 -16.20 -2.35
N GLU A 84 13.08 -16.63 -2.32
CA GLU A 84 12.70 -18.02 -2.57
C GLU A 84 12.85 -18.41 -4.05
N ASP A 85 12.49 -17.52 -4.97
CA ASP A 85 12.48 -17.80 -6.41
C ASP A 85 13.04 -16.68 -7.27
N MET A 86 13.68 -15.68 -6.66
CA MET A 86 14.33 -14.54 -7.34
C MET A 86 13.37 -13.78 -8.26
N THR A 87 12.08 -13.78 -7.93
CA THR A 87 11.06 -13.05 -8.69
C THR A 87 11.07 -11.57 -8.31
N SER A 88 10.68 -10.75 -9.30
CA SER A 88 10.53 -9.31 -9.12
C SER A 88 9.22 -8.98 -8.41
N VAL A 89 9.22 -7.93 -7.60
CA VAL A 89 8.00 -7.37 -7.01
C VAL A 89 7.78 -5.98 -7.59
N GLY A 90 6.62 -5.77 -8.19
CA GLY A 90 6.16 -4.48 -8.67
C GLY A 90 5.05 -3.93 -7.77
N GLY A 91 4.86 -2.62 -7.83
CA GLY A 91 3.74 -1.98 -7.18
C GLY A 91 3.45 -0.59 -7.73
N PHE A 92 2.25 -0.11 -7.43
CA PHE A 92 1.87 1.25 -7.72
C PHE A 92 1.01 1.83 -6.61
N ILE A 93 0.95 3.17 -6.57
CA ILE A 93 0.00 3.91 -5.76
C ILE A 93 -0.50 5.12 -6.54
N CYS A 94 -1.82 5.22 -6.65
CA CYS A 94 -2.54 6.34 -7.25
C CYS A 94 -3.09 7.21 -6.13
N CYS A 95 -2.88 8.52 -6.24
CA CYS A 95 -3.31 9.52 -5.27
C CYS A 95 -4.20 10.56 -5.95
N VAL A 96 -5.27 10.96 -5.25
CA VAL A 96 -6.16 12.06 -5.65
C VAL A 96 -6.10 13.13 -4.58
N GLY A 97 -5.78 14.37 -4.97
CA GLY A 97 -5.66 15.48 -4.02
C GLY A 97 -4.61 15.23 -2.92
N GLY A 98 -3.61 14.42 -3.24
CA GLY A 98 -2.50 14.05 -2.36
C GLY A 98 -2.72 12.89 -1.40
N GLY A 99 -3.92 12.30 -1.36
CA GLY A 99 -4.19 11.07 -0.59
C GLY A 99 -4.34 9.84 -1.51
N PRO A 100 -3.92 8.63 -1.07
CA PRO A 100 -3.96 7.43 -1.88
C PRO A 100 -5.37 6.87 -2.05
N THR A 101 -5.73 6.47 -3.27
CA THR A 101 -7.07 5.97 -3.62
C THR A 101 -7.04 4.58 -4.23
N ALA A 102 -5.94 4.19 -4.86
CA ALA A 102 -5.72 2.84 -5.38
C ALA A 102 -4.25 2.48 -5.23
N TRP A 103 -3.96 1.21 -4.96
CA TRP A 103 -2.60 0.71 -4.84
C TRP A 103 -2.56 -0.78 -5.11
N GLU A 104 -1.38 -1.27 -5.45
CA GLU A 104 -1.11 -2.69 -5.60
C GLU A 104 0.33 -3.00 -5.23
N SER A 105 0.56 -4.18 -4.67
CA SER A 105 1.87 -4.80 -4.57
C SER A 105 1.74 -6.23 -5.09
N LYS A 106 2.51 -6.55 -6.13
CA LYS A 106 2.35 -7.78 -6.90
C LYS A 106 3.71 -8.36 -7.25
N LYS A 107 3.86 -9.66 -7.00
CA LYS A 107 4.95 -10.46 -7.53
C LYS A 107 4.69 -10.79 -9.00
N GLN A 108 5.70 -10.60 -9.84
CA GLN A 108 5.68 -10.86 -11.28
C GLN A 108 5.89 -12.34 -11.59
#